data_AF-A0A3N5Z8Z5-F1
#
_entry.id   AF-A0A3N5Z8Z5-F1
#
_cell.length_a   1.000
_cell.length_b   1.000
_cell.length_c   1.000
_cell.angle_alpha   90.00
_cell.angle_beta   90.00
_cell.angle_gamma   90.00
#
_symmetry.space_group_name_H-M   'P 1'
#
loop_
_entity.id
_entity.type
_entity.pdbx_description
1 polymer ?
#
loop_
_entity_poly.entity_id
_entity_poly.type
_entity_poly.pdbx_seq_one_letter_code
_entity_poly.pdbx_strand_id
1 'polypeptide(L)'
;MVSLVFIAVFAGVATALITVSGANVQLAENLRRADMTRGSAESGLEVMRYWMSKVVLSAVPEQRFNELETILRSQLPANLADRLTRDGSTMRITDVPLLSSKGQSFTAVLTSTDVNNIELDITGRYGSLGRTVSSGFVLMQRADNVFDFGVATKGPLSLTGNVDL
;
A
#
# COMPACT_ATOMS: atom_id res chain seq x y z
N MET A 1 -38.21 -8.15 54.32
CA MET A 1 -37.65 -9.09 53.32
C MET A 1 -37.73 -8.61 51.88
N VAL A 2 -38.80 -7.92 51.46
CA VAL A 2 -38.96 -7.42 50.07
C VAL A 2 -37.80 -6.51 49.61
N SER A 3 -37.27 -5.65 50.48
CA SER A 3 -36.13 -4.78 50.16
C SER A 3 -34.82 -5.54 49.83
N LEU A 4 -34.54 -6.65 50.52
CA LEU A 4 -33.34 -7.46 50.26
C LEU A 4 -33.41 -8.16 48.90
N VAL A 5 -34.60 -8.65 48.52
CA VAL A 5 -34.84 -9.24 47.19
C VAL A 5 -34.66 -8.17 46.10
N PHE A 6 -35.17 -6.97 46.32
CA PHE A 6 -35.01 -5.85 45.39
C PHE A 6 -33.54 -5.48 45.17
N ILE A 7 -32.75 -5.36 46.25
CA ILE A 7 -31.31 -5.07 46.15
C ILE A 7 -30.58 -6.18 45.39
N ALA A 8 -30.89 -7.45 45.67
CA ALA A 8 -30.27 -8.59 44.99
C ALA A 8 -30.55 -8.59 43.47
N VAL A 9 -31.80 -8.31 43.07
CA VAL A 9 -32.17 -8.21 41.65
C VAL A 9 -31.49 -7.01 40.98
N PHE A 10 -31.51 -5.83 41.60
CA PHE A 10 -30.84 -4.65 41.03
C PHE A 10 -29.32 -4.80 40.95
N ALA A 11 -28.68 -5.46 41.91
CA ALA A 11 -27.24 -5.77 41.85
C ALA A 11 -26.91 -6.76 40.72
N GLY A 12 -27.76 -7.78 40.51
CA GLY A 12 -27.63 -8.71 39.38
C GLY A 12 -27.75 -7.99 38.03
N VAL A 13 -28.76 -7.13 37.87
CA VAL A 13 -28.97 -6.34 36.66
C VAL A 13 -27.83 -5.35 36.43
N ALA A 14 -27.36 -4.66 37.47
CA ALA A 14 -26.22 -3.74 37.37
C ALA A 14 -24.95 -4.46 36.92
N THR A 15 -24.67 -5.64 37.48
CA THR A 15 -23.51 -6.45 37.10
C THR A 15 -23.60 -6.92 35.64
N ALA A 16 -24.80 -7.34 35.21
CA ALA A 16 -25.05 -7.71 33.82
C ALA A 16 -24.83 -6.51 32.87
N LEU A 17 -25.35 -5.33 33.21
CA LEU A 17 -25.17 -4.11 32.41
C LEU A 17 -23.71 -3.66 32.33
N ILE A 18 -22.96 -3.73 33.43
CA ILE A 18 -21.52 -3.44 33.45
C ILE A 18 -20.77 -4.40 32.51
N THR A 19 -21.11 -5.69 32.56
CA THR A 19 -20.47 -6.71 31.74
C THR A 19 -20.76 -6.50 30.25
N VAL A 20 -22.02 -6.27 29.89
CA VAL A 20 -22.43 -6.00 28.50
C VAL A 20 -21.80 -4.70 27.98
N SER A 21 -21.77 -3.65 28.81
CA SER A 21 -21.14 -2.37 28.43
C SER A 21 -19.64 -2.53 28.22
N GLY A 22 -18.96 -3.25 29.12
CA GLY A 22 -17.53 -3.55 29.00
C GLY A 22 -17.20 -4.35 27.74
N ALA A 23 -18.00 -5.38 27.43
CA ALA A 23 -17.84 -6.18 26.21
C ALA A 23 -18.01 -5.32 24.94
N ASN A 24 -19.01 -4.44 24.91
CA ASN A 24 -19.25 -3.55 23.78
C ASN A 24 -18.11 -2.53 23.57
N VAL A 25 -17.57 -1.96 24.65
CA VAL A 25 -16.42 -1.03 24.58
C VAL A 25 -15.19 -1.74 24.02
N GLN A 26 -14.91 -2.97 24.47
CA GLN A 26 -13.80 -3.76 23.95
C GLN A 26 -13.98 -4.09 22.46
N LEU A 27 -15.19 -4.45 22.04
CA LEU A 27 -15.49 -4.71 20.63
C LEU A 27 -15.31 -3.45 19.78
N ALA A 28 -15.85 -2.32 20.24
CA ALA A 28 -15.71 -1.04 19.54
C ALA A 28 -14.24 -0.62 19.40
N GLU A 29 -13.44 -0.79 20.45
CA GLU A 29 -12.00 -0.49 20.40
C GLU A 29 -11.26 -1.44 19.45
N ASN A 30 -11.59 -2.73 19.44
CA ASN A 30 -10.99 -3.68 18.50
C ASN A 30 -11.33 -3.34 17.04
N LEU A 31 -12.58 -2.98 16.75
CA LEU A 31 -13.00 -2.51 15.43
C LEU A 31 -12.25 -1.25 15.03
N ARG A 32 -12.20 -0.25 15.91
CA ARG A 32 -11.46 0.99 15.68
C ARG A 32 -9.99 0.73 15.38
N ARG A 33 -9.34 -0.17 16.13
CA ARG A 33 -7.94 -0.56 15.90
C ARG A 33 -7.77 -1.27 14.55
N ALA A 34 -8.67 -2.19 14.21
CA ALA A 34 -8.64 -2.89 12.93
C ALA A 34 -8.80 -1.94 11.74
N ASP A 35 -9.74 -1.00 11.83
CA ASP A 35 -9.98 0.02 10.81
C ASP A 35 -8.77 0.94 10.65
N MET A 36 -8.17 1.36 11.77
CA MET A 36 -6.94 2.15 11.73
C MET A 36 -5.77 1.39 11.08
N THR A 37 -5.58 0.12 11.41
CA THR A 37 -4.53 -0.71 10.78
C THR A 37 -4.78 -0.87 9.28
N ARG A 38 -6.04 -1.06 8.87
CA ARG A 38 -6.44 -1.14 7.47
C ARG A 38 -6.19 0.17 6.73
N GLY A 39 -6.59 1.30 7.32
CA GLY A 39 -6.33 2.63 6.76
C GLY A 39 -4.84 2.90 6.57
N SER A 40 -3.98 2.47 7.51
CA SER A 40 -2.52 2.53 7.32
C SER A 40 -2.04 1.71 6.12
N ALA A 41 -2.62 0.52 5.89
CA ALA A 41 -2.26 -0.32 4.75
C ALA A 41 -2.74 0.27 3.42
N GLU A 42 -3.97 0.79 3.38
CA GLU A 42 -4.55 1.43 2.19
C GLU A 42 -3.78 2.70 1.81
N SER A 43 -3.39 3.52 2.78
CA SER A 43 -2.54 4.69 2.54
C SER A 43 -1.18 4.30 1.93
N GLY A 44 -0.54 3.24 2.44
CA GLY A 44 0.70 2.72 1.86
C GLY A 44 0.51 2.19 0.43
N LEU A 45 -0.63 1.53 0.14
CA LEU A 45 -0.96 1.07 -1.19
C LEU A 45 -1.13 2.21 -2.18
N GLU A 46 -1.82 3.29 -1.79
CA GLU A 46 -1.98 4.48 -2.65
C GLU A 46 -0.64 5.13 -2.97
N VAL A 47 0.23 5.30 -1.97
CA VAL A 47 1.58 5.84 -2.16
C VAL A 47 2.37 4.98 -3.15
N MET A 48 2.40 3.67 -2.92
CA MET A 48 3.16 2.76 -3.79
C MET A 48 2.57 2.69 -5.20
N ARG A 49 1.24 2.65 -5.32
CA ARG A 49 0.56 2.68 -6.62
C ARG A 49 0.89 3.95 -7.40
N TYR A 50 0.92 5.11 -6.73
CA TYR A 50 1.30 6.37 -7.35
C TYR A 50 2.72 6.33 -7.92
N TRP A 51 3.69 5.87 -7.13
CA TRP A 51 5.08 5.80 -7.59
C TRP A 51 5.28 4.74 -8.68
N MET A 52 4.67 3.56 -8.53
CA MET A 52 4.69 2.51 -9.55
C MET A 52 4.09 2.99 -10.89
N SER A 53 3.06 3.84 -10.87
CA SER A 53 2.46 4.39 -12.09
C SER A 53 3.37 5.33 -12.87
N LYS A 54 4.42 5.87 -12.24
CA LYS A 54 5.40 6.76 -12.87
C LYS A 54 6.62 6.02 -13.43
N VAL A 55 6.76 4.74 -13.11
CA VAL A 55 7.89 3.95 -13.60
C VAL A 55 7.66 3.64 -15.07
N VAL A 56 8.64 4.02 -15.89
CA VAL A 56 8.74 3.60 -17.29
C VAL A 56 10.04 2.81 -17.41
N LEU A 57 9.92 1.55 -17.83
CA LEU A 57 11.06 0.65 -17.99
C LEU A 57 11.41 0.53 -19.47
N SER A 58 12.69 0.66 -19.80
CA SER A 58 13.21 0.50 -21.15
C SER A 58 14.06 -0.77 -21.30
N ALA A 59 14.42 -1.43 -20.19
CA ALA A 59 15.32 -2.56 -20.19
C ALA A 59 14.70 -3.87 -20.72
N VAL A 60 15.62 -4.74 -21.14
CA VAL A 60 15.33 -6.14 -21.47
C VAL A 60 14.75 -6.88 -20.26
N PRO A 61 13.92 -7.92 -20.48
CA PRO A 61 13.08 -8.47 -19.42
C PRO A 61 13.84 -8.95 -18.18
N GLU A 62 15.06 -9.48 -18.34
CA GLU A 62 15.91 -9.95 -17.24
C GLU A 62 16.46 -8.83 -16.35
N GLN A 63 16.56 -7.60 -16.87
CA GLN A 63 17.13 -6.45 -16.16
C GLN A 63 16.06 -5.48 -15.63
N ARG A 64 14.78 -5.68 -15.99
CA ARG A 64 13.67 -4.79 -15.62
C ARG A 64 13.54 -4.58 -14.12
N PHE A 65 13.74 -5.62 -13.31
CA PHE A 65 13.63 -5.50 -11.86
C PHE A 65 14.80 -4.68 -11.26
N ASN A 66 16.00 -4.75 -11.87
CA ASN A 66 17.15 -3.91 -11.50
C ASN A 66 16.91 -2.44 -11.88
N GLU A 67 16.38 -2.21 -13.08
CA GLU A 67 16.04 -0.88 -13.56
C GLU A 67 14.93 -0.26 -12.69
N LEU A 68 13.90 -1.04 -12.35
CA LEU A 68 12.84 -0.63 -11.44
C LEU A 68 13.38 -0.14 -10.10
N GLU A 69 14.33 -0.86 -9.50
CA GLU A 69 14.97 -0.40 -8.26
C GLU A 69 15.65 0.96 -8.45
N THR A 70 16.43 1.11 -9.52
CA THR A 70 17.15 2.35 -9.82
C THR A 70 16.18 3.53 -10.00
N ILE A 71 15.09 3.32 -10.75
CA ILE A 71 14.08 4.34 -10.97
C ILE A 71 13.36 4.67 -9.67
N LEU A 72 12.90 3.68 -8.90
CA LEU A 72 12.25 3.90 -7.62
C LEU A 72 13.16 4.65 -6.65
N ARG A 73 14.45 4.30 -6.55
CA ARG A 73 15.41 5.04 -5.70
C ARG A 73 15.57 6.50 -6.12
N SER A 74 15.55 6.79 -7.42
CA SER A 74 15.70 8.14 -7.94
C SER A 74 14.43 9.00 -7.83
N GLN A 75 13.25 8.38 -7.91
CA GLN A 75 11.97 9.09 -7.91
C GLN A 75 11.32 9.18 -6.53
N LEU A 76 11.59 8.22 -5.64
CA LEU A 76 11.08 8.27 -4.28
C LEU A 76 11.72 9.44 -3.51
N PRO A 77 10.94 10.11 -2.63
CA PRO A 77 11.51 11.11 -1.74
C PRO A 77 12.52 10.45 -0.79
N ALA A 78 13.53 11.21 -0.35
CA ALA A 78 14.66 10.69 0.43
C ALA A 78 14.23 9.84 1.64
N ASN A 79 13.19 10.27 2.35
CA ASN A 79 12.64 9.56 3.51
C ASN A 79 12.12 8.14 3.20
N LEU A 80 11.74 7.85 1.95
CA LEU A 80 11.34 6.51 1.48
C LEU A 80 12.50 5.80 0.80
N ALA A 81 13.28 6.50 -0.02
CA ALA A 81 14.43 5.95 -0.74
C ALA A 81 15.48 5.35 0.21
N ASP A 82 15.75 6.03 1.34
CA ASP A 82 16.70 5.58 2.37
C ASP A 82 16.24 4.29 3.07
N ARG A 83 14.94 4.02 3.06
CA ARG A 83 14.30 2.85 3.69
C ARG A 83 14.10 1.68 2.72
N LEU A 84 14.39 1.90 1.44
CA LEU A 84 14.29 0.89 0.40
C LEU A 84 15.54 -0.01 0.47
N THR A 85 15.32 -1.26 0.81
CA THR A 85 16.32 -2.33 0.77
C THR A 85 15.95 -3.35 -0.28
N ARG A 86 16.95 -4.03 -0.85
CA ARG A 86 16.73 -5.09 -1.82
C ARG A 86 17.43 -6.35 -1.38
N ASP A 87 16.74 -7.48 -1.56
CA ASP A 87 17.23 -8.83 -1.37
C ASP A 87 16.76 -9.69 -2.54
N GLY A 88 17.66 -9.93 -3.50
CA GLY A 88 17.38 -10.70 -4.71
C GLY A 88 16.20 -10.17 -5.54
N SER A 89 15.12 -10.95 -5.60
CA SER A 89 13.87 -10.64 -6.30
C SER A 89 12.86 -9.87 -5.44
N THR A 90 13.24 -9.46 -4.23
CA THR A 90 12.37 -8.74 -3.30
C THR A 90 12.96 -7.36 -2.98
N MET A 91 12.13 -6.32 -3.08
CA MET A 91 12.44 -4.98 -2.57
C MET A 91 11.53 -4.68 -1.40
N ARG A 92 12.05 -4.04 -0.35
CA ARG A 92 11.30 -3.73 0.86
C ARG A 92 11.50 -2.28 1.27
N ILE A 93 10.41 -1.58 1.54
CA ILE A 93 10.41 -0.27 2.20
C ILE A 93 10.00 -0.50 3.64
N THR A 94 10.92 -0.25 4.56
CA THR A 94 10.74 -0.63 5.96
C THR A 94 10.14 0.51 6.81
N ASP A 95 9.04 0.20 7.49
CA ASP A 95 8.45 0.94 8.63
C ASP A 95 8.25 2.45 8.41
N VAL A 96 7.53 2.84 7.36
CA VAL A 96 7.20 4.23 7.07
C VAL A 96 6.19 4.75 8.10
N PRO A 97 6.55 5.71 8.97
CA PRO A 97 5.63 6.24 9.97
C PRO A 97 4.59 7.15 9.30
N LEU A 98 3.32 6.89 9.56
CA LEU A 98 2.21 7.80 9.20
C LEU A 98 1.91 8.73 10.37
N LEU A 99 1.80 8.15 11.56
CA LEU A 99 1.57 8.89 12.80
C LEU A 99 2.24 8.16 13.97
N SER A 100 3.50 8.53 14.21
CA SER A 100 4.36 7.87 15.21
C SER A 100 3.77 7.91 16.62
N SER A 101 3.04 8.97 16.98
CA SER A 101 2.40 9.11 18.29
C SER A 101 1.30 8.08 18.57
N LYS A 102 0.72 7.48 17.52
CA LYS A 102 -0.27 6.40 17.63
C LYS A 102 0.26 5.03 17.22
N GLY A 103 1.56 4.94 16.91
CA GLY A 103 2.17 3.72 16.38
C GLY A 103 1.60 3.29 15.02
N GLN A 104 1.21 4.27 14.19
CA GLN A 104 0.74 4.02 12.83
C GLN A 104 1.91 4.06 11.86
N SER A 105 2.13 2.96 11.16
CA SER A 105 3.13 2.86 10.10
C SER A 105 2.67 1.88 9.03
N PHE A 106 3.37 1.87 7.90
CA PHE A 106 3.24 0.82 6.91
C PHE A 106 4.60 0.30 6.45
N THR A 107 4.63 -0.92 5.95
CA THR A 107 5.79 -1.54 5.28
C THR A 107 5.33 -2.01 3.92
N ALA A 108 6.15 -1.79 2.90
CA ALA A 108 5.87 -2.25 1.54
C ALA A 108 6.89 -3.31 1.13
N VAL A 109 6.45 -4.36 0.46
CA VAL A 109 7.30 -5.41 -0.10
C VAL A 109 6.89 -5.60 -1.56
N LEU A 110 7.83 -5.44 -2.49
CA LEU A 110 7.65 -5.74 -3.89
C LEU A 110 8.41 -7.02 -4.21
N THR A 111 7.74 -8.01 -4.78
CA THR A 111 8.33 -9.29 -5.14
C THR A 111 8.13 -9.51 -6.64
N SER A 112 9.23 -9.75 -7.38
CA SER A 112 9.13 -10.20 -8.76
C SER A 112 8.69 -11.66 -8.74
N THR A 113 7.47 -11.94 -9.19
CA THR A 113 6.92 -13.30 -9.27
C THR A 113 7.22 -13.94 -10.62
N ASP A 114 7.31 -13.11 -11.66
CA ASP A 114 7.71 -13.48 -13.01
C ASP A 114 8.39 -12.27 -13.68
N VAL A 115 8.85 -12.44 -14.92
CA VAL A 115 9.51 -11.44 -15.76
C VAL A 115 8.66 -10.17 -15.94
N ASN A 116 7.32 -10.32 -15.97
CA ASN A 116 6.39 -9.19 -16.14
C ASN A 116 5.47 -8.96 -14.94
N ASN A 117 5.50 -9.81 -13.92
CA ASN A 117 4.56 -9.76 -12.82
C ASN A 117 5.28 -9.38 -11.53
N ILE A 118 4.78 -8.34 -10.88
CA ILE A 118 5.29 -7.84 -9.60
C ILE A 118 4.15 -7.86 -8.60
N GLU A 119 4.35 -8.56 -7.49
CA GLU A 119 3.44 -8.56 -6.36
C GLU A 119 3.85 -7.46 -5.38
N LEU A 120 2.90 -6.66 -4.92
CA LEU A 120 3.08 -5.63 -3.91
C LEU A 120 2.26 -5.99 -2.68
N ASP A 121 2.96 -6.24 -1.57
CA ASP A 121 2.36 -6.44 -0.25
C ASP A 121 2.59 -5.21 0.63
N ILE A 122 1.49 -4.61 1.08
CA ILE A 122 1.53 -3.50 2.04
C ILE A 122 1.00 -3.97 3.38
N THR A 123 1.86 -3.95 4.39
CA THR A 123 1.46 -4.23 5.77
C THR A 123 1.31 -2.92 6.54
N GLY A 124 0.07 -2.53 6.82
CA GLY A 124 -0.26 -1.45 7.74
C GLY A 124 -0.18 -1.91 9.20
N ARG A 125 0.22 -1.01 10.09
CA ARG A 125 0.35 -1.26 11.54
C ARG A 125 -0.38 -0.19 12.35
N TYR A 126 -0.95 -0.62 13.48
CA TYR A 126 -1.44 0.23 14.57
C TYR A 126 -1.06 -0.40 15.91
N GLY A 127 0.04 0.07 16.50
CA GLY A 127 0.63 -0.57 17.68
C GLY A 127 1.08 -2.01 17.36
N SER A 128 0.54 -3.00 18.07
CA SER A 128 0.84 -4.43 17.83
C SER A 128 0.00 -5.11 16.75
N LEU A 129 -1.03 -4.45 16.21
CA LEU A 129 -1.90 -5.03 15.19
C LEU A 129 -1.36 -4.73 13.79
N GLY A 130 -1.26 -5.76 12.95
CA GLY A 130 -0.86 -5.67 11.55
C GLY A 130 -1.92 -6.23 10.61
N ARG A 131 -2.12 -5.59 9.45
CA ARG A 131 -2.96 -6.08 8.35
C ARG A 131 -2.23 -5.88 7.04
N THR A 132 -2.33 -6.85 6.16
CA THR A 132 -1.67 -6.83 4.85
C THR A 132 -2.71 -6.70 3.74
N VAL A 133 -2.44 -5.84 2.78
CA VAL A 133 -3.18 -5.70 1.51
C VAL A 133 -2.21 -5.98 0.38
N SER A 134 -2.60 -6.84 -0.54
CA SER A 134 -1.77 -7.31 -1.65
C SER A 134 -2.34 -6.83 -2.99
N SER A 135 -1.47 -6.47 -3.93
CA SER A 135 -1.83 -6.05 -5.28
C SER A 135 -0.82 -6.55 -6.29
N GLY A 136 -1.29 -7.01 -7.45
CA GLY A 136 -0.43 -7.39 -8.58
C GLY A 136 -0.26 -6.24 -9.58
N PHE A 137 0.95 -6.07 -10.09
CA PHE A 137 1.27 -5.21 -11.22
C PHE A 137 1.76 -6.06 -12.39
N VAL A 138 1.26 -5.75 -13.58
CA VAL A 138 1.72 -6.35 -14.84
C VAL A 138 2.47 -5.29 -15.62
N LEU A 139 3.73 -5.57 -15.93
CA LEU A 139 4.54 -4.76 -16.82
C LEU A 139 4.07 -5.00 -18.25
N MET A 140 3.52 -3.97 -18.86
CA MET A 140 3.06 -4.00 -20.25
C MET A 140 3.87 -3.04 -21.09
N GLN A 141 4.07 -3.38 -22.36
CA GLN A 141 4.64 -2.45 -23.33
C GLN A 141 3.65 -1.30 -23.53
N ARG A 142 4.15 -0.07 -23.40
CA ARG A 142 3.34 1.11 -23.71
C ARG A 142 3.05 1.10 -25.20
N ALA A 143 1.78 1.03 -25.58
CA ALA A 143 1.38 1.26 -26.95
C ALA A 143 1.61 2.74 -27.28
N ASP A 144 2.50 3.03 -28.24
CA ASP A 144 2.72 4.38 -28.74
C ASP A 144 1.50 4.82 -29.55
N ASN A 145 0.52 5.41 -28.87
CA ASN A 145 -0.67 6.02 -29.47
C ASN A 145 -0.36 7.29 -30.27
N VAL A 146 0.91 7.65 -30.44
CA VAL A 146 1.34 8.79 -31.27
C VAL A 146 1.06 8.54 -32.76
N PHE A 147 0.94 7.28 -33.17
CA PHE A 147 0.62 6.90 -34.55
C PHE A 147 -0.89 6.76 -34.84
N ASP A 148 -1.76 6.82 -33.82
CA ASP A 148 -3.23 6.82 -34.02
C ASP A 148 -3.79 8.21 -34.38
N PHE A 149 -2.99 9.26 -34.18
CA PHE A 149 -3.29 10.57 -34.72
C PHE A 149 -2.63 10.69 -36.08
N GLY A 150 -3.30 10.18 -37.12
CA GLY A 150 -2.88 10.40 -38.50
C GLY A 150 -2.67 11.90 -38.75
N VAL A 151 -1.41 12.34 -38.74
CA VAL A 151 -1.03 13.70 -39.12
C VAL A 151 -1.25 13.81 -40.63
N ALA A 152 -2.44 14.21 -41.04
CA ALA A 152 -2.74 14.57 -42.41
C ALA A 152 -2.17 15.97 -42.70
N THR A 153 -0.86 16.08 -42.87
CA THR A 153 -0.25 17.32 -43.38
C THR A 153 -0.45 17.42 -44.88
N LYS A 154 -1.10 18.50 -45.31
CA LYS A 154 -1.32 18.83 -46.73
C LYS A 154 -0.07 19.47 -47.38
N GLY A 155 1.12 18.97 -47.03
CA GLY A 155 2.43 19.49 -47.46
C GLY A 155 3.58 18.62 -46.91
N PRO A 156 4.78 18.66 -47.54
CA PRO A 156 5.89 17.77 -47.20
C PRO A 156 6.38 18.01 -45.77
N LEU A 157 6.24 17.00 -44.91
CA LEU A 157 6.75 16.98 -43.55
C LEU A 157 8.17 16.40 -43.57
N SER A 158 9.17 17.22 -43.27
CA SER A 158 10.54 16.77 -43.04
C SER A 158 10.71 16.48 -41.54
N LEU A 159 10.81 15.19 -41.20
CA LEU A 159 11.17 14.73 -39.87
C LEU A 159 12.68 14.51 -39.85
N THR A 160 13.43 15.48 -39.33
CA THR A 160 14.85 15.31 -39.02
C THR A 160 14.95 14.90 -37.55
N GLY A 161 15.08 13.61 -37.28
CA GLY A 161 15.25 13.06 -35.94
C GLY A 161 15.45 11.55 -35.99
N ASN A 162 16.61 11.08 -35.55
CA ASN A 162 17.03 9.69 -35.60
C ASN A 162 16.14 8.83 -34.68
N VAL A 163 15.24 8.05 -35.28
CA VAL A 163 14.57 6.92 -34.61
C VAL A 163 15.26 5.66 -35.12
N ASP A 164 16.23 5.17 -34.35
CA ASP A 164 16.78 3.83 -34.55
C ASP A 164 15.72 2.80 -34.16
N LEU A 165 15.50 1.84 -35.07
CA LEU A 165 14.56 0.72 -35.00
C LEU A 165 15.00 -0.33 -33.97
#